data_AF-A0A7Y5HBU0-F1
#
_entry.id   AF-A0A7Y5HBU0-F1
#
_cell.length_a   1.000
_cell.length_b   1.000
_cell.length_c   1.000
_cell.angle_alpha   90.00
_cell.angle_beta   90.00
_cell.angle_gamma   90.00
#
_symmetry.space_group_name_H-M   'P 1'
#
loop_
_entity.id
_entity.type
_entity.pdbx_description
1 polymer ?
#
loop_
_entity_poly.entity_id
_entity_poly.type
_entity_poly.pdbx_seq_one_letter_code
_entity_poly.pdbx_strand_id
1 'polypeptide(L)'
;MSELEELQKEWEAGRLGQVARDLIEFVRNHRVDILEYRDRHLSKLRGGAGAPDDLALRMYILQVRSISPQGEIRDQLQEIEREIWYRGEHGSGQVDRQEIAREWCMRHAPGWRDHRVMAIVFVLERIRTELVGILREQAPQRAS
;
A
#
# COMPACT_ATOMS: atom_id res chain seq x y z
N MET A 1 5.26 -10.07 20.09
CA MET A 1 6.03 -9.65 18.90
C MET A 1 5.37 -8.36 18.44
N SER A 2 6.14 -7.32 18.18
CA SER A 2 5.56 -6.07 17.67
C SER A 2 5.25 -6.20 16.18
N GLU A 3 4.26 -5.48 15.69
CA GLU A 3 3.90 -5.48 14.26
C GLU A 3 5.07 -5.06 13.36
N LEU A 4 5.95 -4.18 13.86
CA LEU A 4 7.19 -3.81 13.17
C LEU A 4 8.20 -4.96 13.08
N GLU A 5 8.31 -5.80 14.11
CA GLU A 5 9.15 -7.01 14.08
C GLU A 5 8.63 -8.03 13.06
N GLU A 6 7.32 -8.14 12.93
CA GLU A 6 6.69 -9.01 11.93
C GLU A 6 6.97 -8.51 10.51
N LEU A 7 6.73 -7.23 10.23
CA LEU A 7 7.06 -6.62 8.94
C LEU A 7 8.55 -6.73 8.59
N GLN A 8 9.43 -6.60 9.59
CA GLN A 8 10.87 -6.81 9.40
C GLN A 8 11.17 -8.25 8.94
N LYS A 9 10.56 -9.25 9.57
CA LYS A 9 10.73 -10.66 9.16
C LYS A 9 10.15 -10.93 7.78
N GLU A 10 9.03 -10.32 7.43
CA GLU A 10 8.44 -10.44 6.10
C GLU A 10 9.30 -9.81 5.01
N TRP A 11 9.90 -8.67 5.31
CA TRP A 11 10.86 -8.01 4.43
C TRP A 11 12.08 -8.88 4.16
N GLU A 12 12.70 -9.40 5.23
CA GLU A 12 13.87 -10.28 5.12
C GLU A 12 13.56 -11.58 4.37
N ALA A 13 12.34 -12.10 4.51
CA ALA A 13 11.85 -13.25 3.76
C ALA A 13 11.39 -12.93 2.32
N GLY A 14 11.47 -11.67 1.87
CA GLY A 14 11.06 -11.24 0.54
C GLY A 14 9.54 -11.19 0.30
N ARG A 15 8.72 -11.39 1.34
CA ARG A 15 7.26 -11.42 1.23
C ARG A 15 6.65 -10.05 0.90
N LEU A 16 7.36 -8.96 1.21
CA LEU A 16 6.95 -7.59 0.87
C LEU A 16 7.40 -7.13 -0.53
N GLY A 17 7.98 -8.02 -1.34
CA GLY A 17 8.47 -7.67 -2.68
C GLY A 17 7.38 -7.18 -3.64
N GLN A 18 6.14 -7.68 -3.52
CA GLN A 18 5.03 -7.18 -4.33
C GLN A 18 4.64 -5.75 -3.93
N VAL A 19 4.57 -5.46 -2.63
CA VAL A 19 4.27 -4.11 -2.12
C VAL A 19 5.31 -3.10 -2.62
N ALA A 20 6.59 -3.49 -2.66
CA ALA A 20 7.64 -2.64 -3.22
C ALA A 20 7.45 -2.35 -4.71
N ARG A 21 7.09 -3.36 -5.51
CA ARG A 21 6.79 -3.18 -6.94
C ARG A 21 5.57 -2.29 -7.16
N ASP A 22 4.48 -2.56 -6.44
CA ASP A 22 3.26 -1.77 -6.51
C ASP A 22 3.55 -0.30 -6.13
N LEU A 23 4.41 -0.08 -5.13
CA LEU A 23 4.77 1.26 -4.69
C LEU A 23 5.58 2.01 -5.75
N ILE A 24 6.52 1.33 -6.41
CA ILE A 24 7.30 1.90 -7.53
C ILE A 24 6.38 2.27 -8.70
N GLU A 25 5.48 1.36 -9.08
CA GLU A 25 4.51 1.60 -10.16
C GLU A 25 3.56 2.74 -9.80
N PHE A 26 3.05 2.76 -8.58
CA PHE A 26 2.21 3.84 -8.06
C PHE A 26 2.91 5.21 -8.17
N VAL A 27 4.15 5.31 -7.70
CA VAL A 27 4.91 6.57 -7.75
C VAL A 27 5.20 7.02 -9.18
N ARG A 28 5.45 6.07 -10.10
CA ARG A 28 5.59 6.39 -11.53
C ARG A 28 4.30 6.95 -12.12
N ASN A 29 3.18 6.28 -11.86
CA ASN A 29 1.88 6.66 -12.41
C ASN A 29 1.33 7.96 -11.82
N HIS A 30 1.65 8.25 -10.56
CA HIS A 30 1.17 9.44 -9.82
C HIS A 30 2.23 10.52 -9.63
N ARG A 31 3.35 10.45 -10.35
CA ARG A 31 4.47 11.38 -10.20
C ARG A 31 4.04 12.85 -10.28
N VAL A 32 3.22 13.19 -11.28
CA VAL A 32 2.73 14.56 -11.49
C VAL A 32 1.87 14.99 -10.30
N ASP A 33 0.92 14.14 -9.89
CA ASP A 33 0.02 14.42 -8.77
C ASP A 33 0.79 14.64 -7.45
N ILE A 34 1.84 13.84 -7.19
CA ILE A 34 2.69 13.96 -5.99
C ILE A 34 3.42 15.30 -5.98
N LEU A 35 3.97 15.73 -7.13
CA LEU A 35 4.67 17.01 -7.24
C LEU A 35 3.69 18.19 -7.15
N GLU A 36 2.51 18.10 -7.76
CA GLU A 36 1.46 19.11 -7.59
C GLU A 36 0.99 19.20 -6.13
N TYR A 37 0.85 18.06 -5.46
CA TYR A 37 0.50 18.01 -4.05
C TYR A 37 1.53 18.74 -3.18
N ARG A 38 2.83 18.47 -3.42
CA ARG A 38 3.94 19.18 -2.77
C ARG A 38 3.82 20.69 -2.95
N ASP A 39 3.62 21.13 -4.19
CA ASP A 39 3.63 22.54 -4.55
C ASP A 39 2.38 23.29 -4.07
N ARG A 40 1.23 22.61 -3.95
CA ARG A 40 -0.01 23.22 -3.45
C ARG A 40 -0.12 23.24 -1.92
N HIS A 41 0.27 22.14 -1.27
CA HIS A 41 -0.02 21.91 0.15
C HIS A 41 1.19 22.09 1.06
N LEU A 42 2.40 21.75 0.59
CA LEU A 42 3.58 21.72 1.46
C LEU A 42 4.50 22.92 1.28
N SER A 43 4.57 23.51 0.09
CA SER A 43 5.36 24.72 -0.18
C SER A 43 4.97 25.91 0.73
N LYS A 44 3.67 26.02 1.05
CA LYS A 44 3.11 27.07 1.91
C LYS A 44 3.47 26.88 3.39
N LEU A 45 3.70 25.64 3.83
CA LEU A 45 4.01 25.32 5.23
C LEU A 45 5.45 25.67 5.62
N ARG A 46 6.35 25.87 4.65
CA ARG A 46 7.77 26.18 4.90
C ARG A 46 8.19 27.58 4.44
N GLY A 47 7.23 28.52 4.37
CA GLY A 47 7.54 29.93 4.08
C GLY A 47 8.24 30.16 2.74
N GLY A 48 7.94 29.34 1.73
CA GLY A 48 8.49 29.48 0.37
C GLY A 48 9.74 28.64 0.08
N ALA A 49 10.36 28.02 1.08
CA ALA A 49 11.33 26.95 0.82
C ALA A 49 10.56 25.69 0.38
N GLY A 50 10.76 25.23 -0.85
CA GLY A 50 10.09 24.04 -1.39
C GLY A 50 10.16 22.84 -0.42
N ALA A 51 9.06 22.11 -0.29
CA ALA A 51 9.03 20.96 0.59
C ALA A 51 9.90 19.81 0.01
N PRO A 52 10.55 19.00 0.86
CA PRO A 52 11.30 17.84 0.38
C PRO A 52 10.40 16.82 -0.36
N ASP A 53 10.91 16.20 -1.42
CA ASP A 53 10.17 15.23 -2.23
C ASP A 53 9.74 13.99 -1.42
N ASP A 54 10.57 13.56 -0.48
CA ASP A 54 10.28 12.43 0.42
C ASP A 54 9.11 12.73 1.36
N LEU A 55 9.01 13.98 1.85
CA LEU A 55 7.87 14.41 2.66
C LEU A 55 6.58 14.42 1.82
N ALA A 56 6.65 14.92 0.58
CA ALA A 56 5.52 14.91 -0.33
C ALA A 56 5.02 13.50 -0.62
N LEU A 57 5.93 12.59 -0.93
CA LEU A 57 5.65 11.19 -1.19
C LEU A 57 4.94 10.52 0.00
N ARG A 58 5.49 10.68 1.22
CA ARG A 58 4.90 10.09 2.43
C ARG A 58 3.50 10.65 2.69
N MET A 59 3.32 11.97 2.61
CA MET A 59 2.03 12.61 2.86
C MET A 59 0.98 12.24 1.82
N TYR A 60 1.37 12.19 0.53
CA TYR A 60 0.47 11.80 -0.54
C TYR A 60 -0.01 10.35 -0.39
N ILE A 61 0.90 9.42 -0.06
CA ILE A 61 0.56 8.01 0.18
C ILE A 61 -0.37 7.85 1.38
N LEU A 62 -0.11 8.58 2.47
CA LEU A 62 -1.00 8.60 3.63
C LEU A 62 -2.38 9.17 3.32
N GLN A 63 -2.48 10.10 2.36
CA GLN A 63 -3.77 10.64 1.92
C GLN A 63 -4.57 9.63 1.09
N VAL A 64 -3.94 8.94 0.13
CA VAL A 64 -4.64 7.97 -0.74
C VAL A 64 -4.93 6.65 -0.04
N ARG A 65 -4.15 6.30 0.99
CA ARG A 65 -4.28 5.11 1.86
C ARG A 65 -4.22 3.74 1.16
N SER A 66 -4.07 3.69 -0.16
CA SER A 66 -3.89 2.48 -0.96
C SER A 66 -3.04 2.81 -2.18
N ILE A 67 -2.16 1.88 -2.54
CA ILE A 67 -1.30 1.98 -3.73
C ILE A 67 -1.70 0.99 -4.82
N SER A 68 -2.53 -0.01 -4.48
CA SER A 68 -3.05 -1.02 -5.42
C SER A 68 -4.40 -1.55 -4.93
N PRO A 69 -5.51 -0.80 -5.12
CA PRO A 69 -6.82 -1.22 -4.63
C PRO A 69 -7.26 -2.58 -5.19
N GLN A 70 -6.93 -2.85 -6.45
CA GLN A 70 -7.26 -4.12 -7.09
C GLN A 70 -6.45 -5.28 -6.50
N GLY A 71 -5.17 -5.07 -6.19
CA GLY A 71 -4.33 -6.05 -5.51
C GLY A 71 -4.87 -6.36 -4.11
N GLU A 72 -5.17 -5.32 -3.35
CA GLU A 72 -5.74 -5.46 -2.00
C GLU A 72 -7.07 -6.22 -1.97
N ILE A 73 -7.99 -5.93 -2.91
CA ILE A 73 -9.25 -6.65 -3.04
C ILE A 73 -8.99 -8.11 -3.38
N ARG A 74 -8.05 -8.40 -4.29
CA ARG A 74 -7.71 -9.77 -4.68
C ARG A 74 -7.19 -10.57 -3.50
N ASP A 75 -6.31 -9.98 -2.69
CA ASP A 75 -5.76 -10.65 -1.50
C ASP A 75 -6.87 -10.93 -0.47
N GLN A 76 -7.77 -9.97 -0.24
CA GLN A 76 -8.92 -10.17 0.64
C GLN A 76 -9.83 -11.30 0.15
N LEU A 77 -10.12 -11.36 -1.15
CA LEU A 77 -10.90 -12.44 -1.73
C LEU A 77 -10.23 -13.81 -1.54
N GLN A 78 -8.90 -13.89 -1.67
CA GLN A 78 -8.17 -15.14 -1.45
C GLN A 78 -8.26 -15.61 0.01
N GLU A 79 -8.15 -14.70 1.00
CA GLU A 79 -8.31 -15.08 2.40
C GLU A 79 -9.75 -15.49 2.74
N ILE A 80 -10.75 -14.81 2.16
CA ILE A 80 -12.16 -15.20 2.30
C ILE A 80 -12.39 -16.61 1.73
N GLU A 81 -11.84 -16.91 0.54
CA GLU A 81 -11.96 -18.24 -0.06
C GLU A 81 -11.28 -19.32 0.79
N ARG A 82 -10.14 -19.02 1.42
CA ARG A 82 -9.48 -19.94 2.36
C ARG A 82 -10.34 -20.20 3.60
N GLU A 83 -10.97 -19.16 4.15
CA GLU A 83 -11.87 -19.30 5.30
C GLU A 83 -13.09 -20.17 4.94
N ILE A 84 -13.68 -19.93 3.76
CA ILE A 84 -14.79 -20.74 3.25
C ILE A 84 -14.36 -22.20 3.12
N TRP A 85 -13.19 -22.47 2.53
CA TRP A 85 -12.67 -23.82 2.39
C TRP A 85 -12.44 -24.49 3.75
N TYR A 86 -11.79 -23.79 4.68
CA TYR A 86 -11.50 -24.31 6.02
C TYR A 86 -12.78 -24.70 6.78
N ARG A 87 -13.80 -23.83 6.77
CA ARG A 87 -15.09 -24.13 7.41
C ARG A 87 -15.90 -25.19 6.66
N GLY A 88 -15.69 -25.32 5.34
CA GLY A 88 -16.22 -26.41 4.52
C GLY A 88 -15.65 -27.76 4.88
N GLU A 89 -14.34 -27.86 5.10
CA GLU A 89 -13.70 -29.13 5.49
C GLU A 89 -13.99 -29.54 6.94
N HIS A 90 -14.17 -28.56 7.84
CA HIS A 90 -14.36 -28.82 9.28
C HIS A 90 -15.83 -28.75 9.73
N GLY A 91 -16.75 -28.42 8.83
CA GLY A 91 -18.19 -28.31 9.08
C GLY A 91 -18.96 -29.55 8.64
N SER A 92 -19.96 -29.95 9.42
CA SER A 92 -20.80 -31.13 9.14
C SER A 92 -22.02 -30.83 8.25
N GLY A 93 -21.95 -29.84 7.35
CA GLY A 93 -23.11 -29.40 6.59
C GLY A 93 -22.83 -28.39 5.47
N GLN A 94 -23.90 -28.01 4.76
CA GLN A 94 -23.84 -27.06 3.66
C GLN A 94 -23.45 -25.67 4.19
N VAL A 95 -22.39 -25.10 3.63
CA VAL A 95 -21.81 -23.85 4.13
C VAL A 95 -22.36 -22.65 3.36
N ASP A 96 -22.90 -21.67 4.07
CA ASP A 96 -23.28 -20.39 3.48
C ASP A 96 -22.03 -19.51 3.25
N ARG A 97 -21.59 -19.47 1.99
CA ARG A 97 -20.43 -18.69 1.56
C ARG A 97 -20.61 -17.18 1.79
N GLN A 98 -21.83 -16.66 1.61
CA GLN A 98 -22.10 -15.24 1.77
C GLN A 98 -22.03 -14.84 3.23
N GLU A 99 -22.56 -15.68 4.11
CA GLU A 99 -22.47 -15.46 5.55
C GLU A 99 -21.02 -15.47 6.04
N ILE A 100 -20.21 -16.45 5.63
CA ILE A 100 -18.78 -16.49 5.98
C ILE A 100 -18.04 -15.25 5.49
N ALA A 101 -18.24 -14.87 4.23
CA ALA A 101 -17.58 -13.69 3.67
C ALA A 101 -17.96 -12.42 4.47
N ARG A 102 -19.23 -12.26 4.83
CA ARG A 102 -19.71 -11.14 5.66
C ARG A 102 -19.06 -11.14 7.04
N GLU A 103 -19.02 -12.29 7.70
CA GLU A 103 -18.39 -12.44 9.02
C GLU A 103 -16.89 -12.16 8.97
N TRP A 104 -16.20 -12.68 7.95
CA TRP A 104 -14.78 -12.46 7.76
C TRP A 104 -14.49 -10.97 7.58
N CYS A 105 -15.26 -10.30 6.71
CA CYS A 105 -15.13 -8.85 6.49
C CYS A 105 -15.36 -8.06 7.79
N MET A 106 -16.38 -8.41 8.58
CA MET A 106 -16.64 -7.71 9.85
C MET A 106 -15.50 -7.86 10.86
N ARG A 107 -14.86 -9.03 10.92
CA ARG A 107 -13.81 -9.32 11.91
C ARG A 107 -12.42 -8.84 11.46
N HIS A 108 -12.10 -8.98 10.18
CA HIS A 108 -10.72 -8.87 9.70
C HIS A 108 -10.46 -7.64 8.82
N ALA A 109 -11.46 -7.11 8.12
CA ALA A 109 -11.23 -6.01 7.16
C ALA A 109 -10.67 -4.72 7.79
N PRO A 110 -11.07 -4.29 9.00
CA PRO A 110 -10.47 -3.12 9.64
C PRO A 110 -8.97 -3.30 9.91
N GLY A 111 -8.58 -4.40 10.60
CA GLY A 111 -7.18 -4.70 10.91
C GLY A 111 -6.34 -4.92 9.65
N TRP A 112 -6.94 -5.49 8.61
CA TRP A 112 -6.28 -5.66 7.31
C TRP A 112 -5.82 -4.33 6.70
N ARG A 113 -6.68 -3.30 6.74
CA ARG A 113 -6.32 -1.98 6.20
C ARG A 113 -5.20 -1.33 6.98
N ASP A 114 -5.27 -1.37 8.32
CA ASP A 114 -4.26 -0.75 9.17
C ASP A 114 -2.89 -1.42 8.96
N HIS A 115 -2.89 -2.76 8.93
CA HIS A 115 -1.70 -3.54 8.60
C HIS A 115 -1.15 -3.20 7.20
N ARG A 116 -2.02 -3.06 6.20
CA ARG A 116 -1.60 -2.69 4.83
C ARG A 116 -0.96 -1.32 4.76
N VAL A 117 -1.55 -0.31 5.41
CA VAL A 117 -0.95 1.03 5.47
C VAL A 117 0.42 0.97 6.16
N MET A 118 0.55 0.21 7.24
CA MET A 118 1.84 0.01 7.91
C MET A 118 2.86 -0.67 7.01
N ALA A 119 2.49 -1.73 6.28
CA ALA A 119 3.37 -2.39 5.34
C ALA A 119 3.84 -1.44 4.23
N ILE A 120 2.93 -0.62 3.67
CA ILE A 120 3.27 0.38 2.66
C ILE A 120 4.26 1.40 3.21
N VAL A 121 4.01 1.98 4.39
CA VAL A 121 4.91 2.95 5.03
C VAL A 121 6.26 2.31 5.35
N PHE A 122 6.26 1.09 5.86
CA PHE A 122 7.49 0.35 6.15
C PHE A 122 8.34 0.15 4.90
N VAL A 123 7.74 -0.31 3.80
CA VAL A 123 8.43 -0.52 2.52
C VAL A 123 8.91 0.81 1.95
N LEU A 124 8.09 1.85 1.99
CA LEU A 124 8.45 3.20 1.56
C LEU A 124 9.74 3.68 2.20
N GLU A 125 9.90 3.52 3.52
CA GLU A 125 11.13 3.94 4.21
C GLU A 125 12.36 3.16 3.75
N ARG A 126 12.19 1.89 3.39
CA ARG A 126 13.28 1.03 2.92
C ARG A 126 13.74 1.36 1.51
N ILE A 127 12.83 1.73 0.62
CA ILE A 127 13.13 2.03 -0.79
C ILE A 127 13.06 3.53 -1.13
N ARG A 128 13.02 4.40 -0.11
CA ARG A 128 12.81 5.85 -0.25
C ARG A 128 13.72 6.50 -1.29
N THR A 129 15.01 6.15 -1.28
CA THR A 129 16.00 6.75 -2.19
C THR A 129 15.65 6.48 -3.66
N GLU A 130 15.19 5.26 -3.96
CA GLU A 130 14.76 4.87 -5.30
C GLU A 130 13.49 5.64 -5.71
N LEU A 131 12.50 5.72 -4.83
CA LEU A 131 11.25 6.44 -5.09
C LEU A 131 11.47 7.94 -5.34
N VAL A 132 12.34 8.57 -4.55
CA VAL A 132 12.74 9.97 -4.76
C VAL A 132 13.51 10.12 -6.08
N GLY A 133 14.33 9.14 -6.46
CA GLY A 133 14.96 9.07 -7.78
C GLY A 133 13.93 9.15 -8.90
N ILE A 134 12.90 8.30 -8.84
CA ILE A 134 11.79 8.27 -9.81
C ILE A 134 11.06 9.62 -9.89
N LEU A 135 10.80 10.28 -8.75
CA LEU A 135 10.20 11.62 -8.76
C LEU A 135 11.08 12.66 -9.46
N ARG A 136 12.40 12.50 -9.42
CA ARG A 136 13.38 13.44 -10.00
C ARG A 136 13.76 13.12 -11.44
N GLU A 137 13.48 11.91 -11.93
CA GLU A 137 13.67 11.56 -13.33
C GLU A 137 12.90 12.55 -14.23
N GLN A 138 13.59 13.14 -15.20
CA GLN A 138 12.94 13.96 -16.21
C GLN A 138 12.15 13.03 -17.13
N ALA A 139 10.91 13.40 -17.46
CA ALA A 139 10.18 12.69 -18.51
C ALA A 139 11.04 12.72 -19.79
N PRO A 140 11.22 11.59 -20.50
CA PRO A 140 11.92 11.61 -21.77
C PRO A 140 11.22 12.64 -22.65
N GLN A 141 11.98 13.63 -23.14
CA GLN A 141 11.49 14.57 -24.14
C GLN A 141 10.93 13.73 -25.28
N ARG A 142 9.61 13.77 -25.49
CA ARG A 142 9.02 13.22 -26.70
C ARG A 142 9.65 14.03 -27.83
N ALA A 143 10.52 13.39 -28.61
CA ALA A 143 11.05 13.97 -29.81
C ALA A 143 9.86 14.31 -30.71
N SER A 144 9.64 15.61 -30.92
CA SER A 144 8.70 16.15 -31.89
C SER A 144 9.23 15.96 -33.31
#